data_AF-A0A9Q1CDY3-F1
#
_entry.id   AF-A0A9Q1CDY3-F1
#
_cell.length_a   1.000
_cell.length_b   1.000
_cell.length_c   1.000
_cell.angle_alpha   90.00
_cell.angle_beta   90.00
_cell.angle_gamma   90.00
#
_symmetry.space_group_name_H-M   'P 1'
#
loop_
_entity.id
_entity.type
_entity.pdbx_description
1 polymer ?
#
loop_
_entity_poly.entity_id
_entity_poly.type
_entity_poly.pdbx_seq_one_letter_code
_entity_poly.pdbx_strand_id
1 'polypeptide(L)' 'MERAGDDNVTVAWLKGAWKGVWREWMVKKGKSCLRYKSVVPLRSLILWDFSLTSKGRLRRSTIDELRKKYEELDSSSL' A
#
# COMPACT_ATOMS: atom_id res chain seq x y z
N MET A 1 34.59 2.50 3.32
CA MET A 1 33.92 3.56 2.53
C MET A 1 32.48 3.10 2.35
N GLU A 2 31.60 3.44 3.29
CA GLU A 2 30.19 3.03 3.24
C GLU A 2 29.47 3.81 2.13
N ARG A 3 28.87 3.09 1.18
CA ARG A 3 27.83 3.64 0.31
C ARG A 3 26.49 3.07 0.77
N ALA A 4 25.90 3.67 1.80
CA ALA A 4 24.45 3.57 2.00
C ALA A 4 23.80 4.45 0.92
N GLY A 5 23.41 3.84 -0.20
CA GLY A 5 22.97 4.57 -1.39
C GLY A 5 21.75 3.91 -2.01
N ASP A 6 20.59 4.53 -1.77
CA ASP A 6 19.29 4.31 -2.40
C ASP A 6 18.51 3.04 -2.02
N ASP A 7 18.06 2.97 -0.77
CA ASP A 7 17.00 2.04 -0.34
C ASP A 7 15.66 2.44 -0.98
N ASN A 8 15.52 2.20 -2.27
CA ASN A 8 14.26 2.33 -2.98
C ASN A 8 13.62 0.96 -3.15
N VAL A 9 12.30 0.89 -3.01
CA VAL A 9 11.55 -0.34 -3.24
C VAL A 9 10.48 -0.14 -4.29
N THR A 10 10.22 -1.19 -5.05
CA THR A 10 9.14 -1.20 -6.04
C THR A 10 7.85 -1.69 -5.39
N VAL A 11 6.85 -0.81 -5.30
CA VAL A 11 5.53 -1.11 -4.73
C VAL A 11 4.56 -1.41 -5.86
N ALA A 12 3.84 -2.53 -5.77
CA ALA A 12 2.70 -2.81 -6.62
C ALA A 12 1.42 -2.37 -5.91
N TRP A 13 0.62 -1.53 -6.55
CA TRP A 13 -0.54 -0.94 -5.91
C TRP A 13 -1.78 -1.80 -6.06
N LEU A 14 -2.58 -1.84 -4.99
CA LEU A 14 -3.96 -2.30 -5.04
C LEU A 14 -4.89 -1.10 -4.88
N LYS A 15 -6.05 -1.16 -5.55
CA LYS A 15 -7.15 -0.22 -5.39
C LYS A 15 -8.37 -0.98 -4.86
N GLY A 16 -9.02 -0.42 -3.85
CA GLY A 16 -10.20 -1.00 -3.23
C GLY A 16 -10.93 0.00 -2.34
N ALA A 17 -11.89 -0.51 -1.57
CA ALA A 17 -12.58 0.24 -0.53
C ALA A 17 -12.42 -0.50 0.80
N TRP A 18 -12.51 0.21 1.92
CA TRP A 18 -12.35 -0.37 3.27
C TRP A 18 -13.20 -1.64 3.48
N LYS A 19 -14.49 -1.58 3.12
CA LYS A 19 -15.44 -2.71 3.22
C LYS A 19 -15.57 -3.51 1.92
N GLY A 20 -14.78 -3.17 0.90
CA GLY A 20 -14.85 -3.71 -0.46
C GLY A 20 -13.72 -4.66 -0.80
N VAL A 21 -13.74 -5.14 -2.04
CA VAL A 21 -12.66 -5.96 -2.61
C VAL A 21 -11.53 -5.05 -3.07
N TRP A 22 -10.31 -5.42 -2.74
CA TRP A 22 -9.07 -4.82 -3.24
C TRP A 22 -8.57 -5.63 -4.42
N ARG A 23 -8.18 -4.94 -5.49
CA ARG A 23 -7.63 -5.56 -6.71
C ARG A 23 -6.38 -4.83 -7.13
N GLU A 24 -5.51 -5.52 -7.86
CA GLU A 24 -4.34 -4.90 -8.46
C GLU A 24 -4.77 -3.70 -9.30
N TRP A 25 -4.12 -2.57 -9.08
CA TRP A 25 -4.34 -1.40 -9.90
C TRP A 25 -3.64 -1.64 -11.24
N MET A 26 -4.42 -1.73 -12.30
CA MET A 26 -3.91 -1.88 -13.66
C MET A 26 -3.92 -0.56 -14.41
N VAL A 27 -2.88 -0.28 -15.18
CA VAL A 27 -2.75 0.89 -16.06
C VAL A 27 -2.55 0.45 -17.50
N LYS A 28 -3.18 1.16 -18.44
CA LYS A 28 -2.97 0.93 -19.87
C LYS A 28 -1.68 1.62 -20.31
N LYS A 29 -0.78 0.87 -20.95
CA LYS A 29 0.44 1.38 -21.58
C LYS A 29 0.47 0.92 -23.03
N GLY A 30 0.04 1.81 -23.93
CA GLY A 30 -0.20 1.47 -25.34
C GLY A 30 -1.26 0.37 -25.47
N LYS A 31 -0.90 -0.73 -26.14
CA LYS A 31 -1.79 -1.89 -26.33
C LYS A 31 -1.83 -2.87 -25.14
N SER A 32 -0.98 -2.67 -24.13
CA SER A 32 -0.85 -3.58 -22.98
C SER A 32 -1.50 -3.02 -21.72
N CYS A 33 -1.98 -3.91 -20.86
CA CYS A 33 -2.46 -3.58 -19.51
C CYS A 33 -1.46 -4.12 -18.49
N LEU A 34 -0.85 -3.24 -17.70
CA LEU A 34 0.22 -3.59 -16.77
C LEU A 34 -0.17 -3.24 -15.34
N ARG A 35 0.34 -3.99 -14.37
CA ARG A 35 0.22 -3.64 -12.96
C ARG A 35 0.90 -2.31 -12.70
N TYR A 36 0.18 -1.40 -12.06
CA TYR A 36 0.71 -0.13 -11.64
C TYR A 36 1.73 -0.38 -10.51
N LYS A 37 2.94 0.12 -10.76
CA LYS A 37 4.05 0.05 -9.82
C LYS A 37 4.69 1.42 -9.69
N SER A 38 5.17 1.75 -8.49
CA SER A 38 5.99 2.93 -8.24
C SER A 38 7.27 2.55 -7.50
N VAL A 39 8.33 3.31 -7.74
CA VAL A 39 9.57 3.22 -6.98
C VAL A 39 9.53 4.31 -5.92
N VAL A 40 9.64 3.94 -4.65
CA VAL A 40 9.59 4.88 -3.52
C VAL A 40 10.74 4.62 -2.55
N PRO A 41 11.25 5.66 -1.87
CA PRO A 41 12.21 5.46 -0.79
C PRO A 41 11.63 4.61 0.33
N LEU A 42 12.42 3.70 0.88
CA LEU A 42 12.03 2.80 1.97
C LEU A 42 11.56 3.60 3.20
N ARG A 43 12.20 4.75 3.47
CA ARG A 43 11.81 5.68 4.54
C ARG A 43 10.40 6.27 4.40
N SER A 44 9.81 6.20 3.21
CA SER A 44 8.45 6.70 2.94
C SER A 44 7.38 5.62 3.12
N LEU A 45 7.76 4.41 3.53
CA LEU A 45 6.84 3.30 3.75
C LEU A 45 6.56 3.07 5.22
N ILE A 46 5.29 2.85 5.51
CA ILE A 46 4.83 2.23 6.75
C ILE A 46 4.48 0.79 6.40
N LEU A 47 5.22 -0.16 6.98
CA LEU A 47 5.01 -1.58 6.75
C LEU A 47 4.00 -2.11 7.76
N TRP A 48 2.93 -2.72 7.25
CA TRP A 48 1.94 -3.42 8.04
C TRP A 48 1.79 -4.84 7.54
N ASP A 49 1.73 -5.79 8.46
CA ASP A 49 1.50 -7.18 8.14
C ASP A 49 0.00 -7.47 8.19
N PHE A 50 -0.62 -7.60 7.02
CA PHE A 50 -1.95 -8.17 6.91
C PHE A 50 -2.11 -8.89 5.58
N SER A 51 -2.93 -9.94 5.60
CA SER A 51 -3.35 -10.66 4.40
C SER A 51 -4.78 -10.32 4.05
N LEU A 52 -5.06 -10.17 2.76
CA LEU A 52 -6.43 -10.16 2.26
C LEU A 52 -7.10 -11.51 2.52
N THR A 53 -8.40 -11.48 2.74
CA THR A 53 -9.22 -12.70 2.75
C THR A 53 -9.21 -13.37 1.38
N SER A 54 -9.66 -14.63 1.29
CA SER A 54 -9.78 -15.35 0.00
C SER A 54 -10.66 -14.63 -1.04
N LYS A 55 -11.55 -13.74 -0.60
CA LYS A 55 -12.38 -12.88 -1.46
C LYS A 55 -11.73 -11.53 -1.80
N GLY A 56 -10.46 -11.33 -1.46
CA GLY A 56 -9.70 -10.09 -1.71
C GLY A 56 -10.15 -8.91 -0.84
N ARG A 57 -10.74 -9.15 0.33
CA ARG A 57 -11.21 -8.09 1.25
C ARG A 57 -10.30 -7.98 2.47
N LEU A 58 -10.22 -6.79 3.06
CA LEU A 58 -9.61 -6.61 4.38
C LEU A 58 -10.47 -7.31 5.45
N ARG A 59 -9.81 -7.86 6.48
CA ARG A 59 -10.51 -8.30 7.69
C ARG A 59 -10.95 -7.09 8.50
N ARG A 60 -12.02 -7.23 9.29
CA ARG A 60 -12.54 -6.13 10.12
C ARG A 60 -11.48 -5.61 11.10
N SER A 61 -10.75 -6.50 11.77
CA SER A 61 -9.66 -6.15 12.67
C SER A 61 -8.59 -5.29 11.98
N THR A 62 -8.19 -5.66 10.77
CA THR A 62 -7.25 -4.89 9.96
C THR A 62 -7.81 -3.51 9.62
N ILE A 63 -9.08 -3.39 9.27
CA ILE A 63 -9.70 -2.08 8.98
C ILE A 63 -9.66 -1.19 10.23
N ASP A 64 -10.00 -1.73 11.39
CA ASP A 64 -10.07 -0.98 12.65
C ASP A 64 -8.65 -0.51 13.07
N GLU A 65 -7.64 -1.36 12.93
CA GLU A 65 -6.24 -1.03 13.19
C GLU A 65 -5.70 0.04 12.23
N LEU A 66 -5.95 -0.12 10.92
CA LEU A 66 -5.52 0.83 9.90
C LEU A 66 -6.13 2.22 10.16
N ARG A 67 -7.43 2.28 10.46
CA ARG A 67 -8.12 3.56 10.76
C ARG A 67 -7.50 4.27 11.96
N LYS A 68 -7.30 3.56 13.07
CA LYS A 68 -6.69 4.12 14.26
C LYS A 68 -5.30 4.69 13.96
N LYS A 69 -4.50 4.00 13.14
CA LYS A 69 -3.17 4.48 12.75
C LYS A 69 -3.21 5.71 11.85
N TYR A 70 -4.11 5.77 10.88
CA TYR A 70 -4.27 6.98 10.07
C TYR A 70 -4.76 8.16 10.91
N GLU A 71 -5.67 7.93 11.87
CA GLU A 71 -6.10 8.96 12.82
C GLU A 71 -4.94 9.46 13.71
N GLU A 72 -4.08 8.57 14.20
CA GLU A 72 -2.86 8.93 14.95
C GLU A 72 -1.90 9.80 14.12
N LEU A 73 -1.71 9.45 12.84
CA LEU A 73 -0.84 10.19 11.91
C LEU A 73 -1.40 11.58 11.56
N ASP A 74 -2.69 11.67 11.29
CA ASP A 74 -3.37 12.94 11.02
C ASP A 74 -3.33 13.86 12.26
N SER A 75 -3.51 13.29 13.45
CA SER A 75 -3.47 14.03 14.71
C SER A 75 -2.06 14.48 15.10
N SER A 76 -1.03 13.75 14.67
CA SER A 76 0.39 14.10 14.91
C SER A 76 0.96 15.09 13.89
N SER A 77 0.16 15.45 12.88
CA SER A 77 0.52 16.43 11.84
C SER A 77 -0.02 17.84 12.13
N LEU A 78 -0.60 18.04 13.32
CA LEU A 78 -1.07 19.31 13.90
C LEU A 78 -0.15 19.73 15.05
#